data_AF-A0A9R1RTI1-F1
#
_entry.id   AF-A0A9R1RTI1-F1
#
_cell.length_a   1.000
_cell.length_b   1.000
_cell.length_c   1.000
_cell.angle_alpha   90.00
_cell.angle_beta   90.00
_cell.angle_gamma   90.00
#
_symmetry.space_group_name_H-M   'P 1'
#
loop_
_entity.id
_entity.type
_entity.pdbx_description
1 polymer ?
#
loop_
_entity_poly.entity_id
_entity_poly.type
_entity_poly.pdbx_seq_one_letter_code
_entity_poly.pdbx_strand_id
1 'polypeptide(L)'
;MRISWVTDDRSTPSVVEYGESRGNYTASATGDHVTYKYFFYESGAIHHVTIGPLAPSTTYHYRFLEDHKSAHLSVFQEASFGHGRLRIVDETSAVWTWHRNDDEYATVRDEVWLESLASPKLSMAATSRHDEEL
;
A
#
# COMPACT_ATOMS: atom_id res chain seq x y z
N MET A 1 -5.07 5.61 17.88
CA MET A 1 -4.57 5.52 16.50
C MET A 1 -5.07 4.23 15.86
N ARG A 2 -5.44 4.22 14.58
CA ARG A 2 -5.80 2.97 13.86
C ARG A 2 -4.64 2.53 12.97
N ILE A 3 -4.25 1.26 13.09
CA ILE A 3 -3.24 0.60 12.26
C ILE A 3 -3.98 -0.40 11.37
N SER A 4 -3.67 -0.38 10.07
CA SER A 4 -4.28 -1.30 9.10
C SER A 4 -3.21 -1.90 8.20
N TRP A 5 -3.36 -3.17 7.86
CA TRP A 5 -2.47 -3.92 6.97
C TRP A 5 -3.25 -5.01 6.23
N VAL A 6 -2.62 -5.61 5.21
CA VAL A 6 -3.22 -6.71 4.44
C VAL A 6 -2.34 -7.95 4.53
N THR A 7 -2.98 -9.12 4.66
CA THR A 7 -2.32 -10.43 4.59
C THR A 7 -3.05 -11.33 3.59
N ASP A 8 -2.34 -12.24 2.94
CA ASP A 8 -2.97 -13.22 2.04
C ASP A 8 -3.73 -14.31 2.83
N ASP A 9 -3.24 -14.65 4.03
CA ASP A 9 -3.86 -15.65 4.91
C ASP A 9 -4.95 -15.01 5.78
N ARG A 10 -6.19 -15.40 5.52
CA ARG A 10 -7.38 -14.88 6.21
C ARG A 10 -7.57 -15.44 7.63
N SER A 11 -6.81 -16.45 8.02
CA SER A 11 -6.85 -16.99 9.38
C SER A 11 -5.98 -16.20 10.36
N THR A 12 -5.17 -15.28 9.83
CA THR A 12 -4.21 -14.51 10.61
C THR A 12 -4.88 -13.59 11.62
N PRO A 13 -4.37 -13.51 12.86
CA PRO A 13 -4.94 -12.67 13.89
C PRO A 13 -4.63 -11.19 13.63
N SER A 14 -5.65 -10.33 13.80
CA SER A 14 -5.49 -8.88 13.78
C SER A 14 -4.94 -8.37 15.11
N VAL A 15 -3.65 -8.57 15.40
CA VAL A 15 -3.05 -8.14 16.67
C VAL A 15 -1.79 -7.30 16.44
N VAL A 16 -1.72 -6.18 17.16
CA VAL A 16 -0.58 -5.28 17.20
C VAL A 16 -0.02 -5.23 18.61
N GLU A 17 1.29 -5.42 18.75
CA GLU A 17 2.03 -5.11 19.96
C GLU A 17 2.71 -3.75 19.80
N TYR A 18 2.71 -2.92 20.85
CA TYR A 18 3.26 -1.58 20.81
C TYR A 18 3.89 -1.14 22.14
N GLY A 19 4.81 -0.18 22.07
CA GLY A 19 5.55 0.36 23.20
C GLY A 19 6.40 1.56 22.81
N GLU A 20 6.99 2.24 23.79
CA GLU A 20 7.76 3.49 23.56
C GLU A 20 9.18 3.24 23.03
N SER A 21 9.66 1.99 23.09
CA SER A 21 11.00 1.60 22.64
C SER A 21 10.93 0.43 21.68
N ARG A 22 11.69 0.50 20.58
CA ARG A 22 11.79 -0.58 19.60
C ARG A 22 12.27 -1.87 20.28
N GLY A 23 11.52 -2.96 20.11
CA GLY A 23 11.81 -4.26 20.72
C GLY A 23 11.34 -4.43 22.17
N ASN A 24 10.78 -3.38 22.80
CA ASN A 24 10.14 -3.45 24.10
C ASN A 24 8.67 -3.02 23.99
N TYR A 25 7.82 -3.98 23.66
CA TYR A 25 6.39 -3.76 23.48
C TYR A 25 5.65 -4.17 24.75
N THR A 26 5.12 -3.19 25.48
CA THR A 26 4.49 -3.38 26.80
C THR A 26 2.98 -3.51 26.72
N ALA A 27 2.38 -3.24 25.56
CA ALA A 27 0.96 -3.29 25.34
C ALA A 27 0.63 -4.03 24.04
N SER A 28 -0.58 -4.57 23.97
CA SER A 28 -1.13 -5.16 22.75
C SER A 28 -2.57 -4.72 22.53
N ALA A 29 -2.99 -4.74 21.28
CA ALA A 29 -4.38 -4.49 20.89
C ALA A 29 -4.79 -5.51 19.85
N THR A 30 -6.00 -6.04 20.03
CA THR A 30 -6.66 -6.90 19.05
C THR A 30 -7.72 -6.09 18.32
N GLY A 31 -7.82 -6.29 17.02
CA GLY A 31 -8.89 -5.74 16.20
C GLY A 31 -9.51 -6.82 15.34
N ASP A 32 -10.09 -6.40 14.23
CA ASP A 32 -10.83 -7.26 13.32
C ASP A 32 -10.20 -7.25 11.93
N HIS A 33 -10.71 -8.07 11.02
CA HIS A 33 -10.37 -7.97 9.61
C HIS A 33 -11.61 -8.13 8.74
N VAL A 34 -11.51 -7.63 7.52
CA VAL A 34 -12.52 -7.81 6.48
C VAL A 34 -11.87 -8.31 5.19
N THR A 35 -12.67 -8.88 4.30
CA THR A 35 -12.25 -9.20 2.94
C THR A 35 -13.29 -8.60 1.98
N TYR A 36 -12.87 -8.35 0.74
CA TYR A 36 -13.81 -7.96 -0.31
C TYR A 36 -13.64 -8.83 -1.54
N LYS A 37 -14.71 -8.89 -2.33
CA LYS A 37 -14.76 -9.62 -3.59
C LYS A 37 -15.20 -8.69 -4.70
N TYR A 38 -14.47 -8.68 -5.80
CA TYR A 38 -14.76 -7.88 -6.98
C TYR A 38 -14.60 -8.72 -8.24
N PHE A 39 -15.71 -9.03 -8.91
CA PHE A 39 -15.76 -10.05 -9.98
C PHE A 39 -15.12 -11.39 -9.55
N PHE A 40 -14.01 -11.75 -10.18
CA PHE A 40 -13.22 -12.95 -9.92
C PHE A 40 -12.06 -12.73 -8.94
N TYR A 41 -11.83 -11.49 -8.51
CA TYR A 41 -10.85 -11.16 -7.51
C TYR A 41 -11.44 -11.28 -6.11
N GLU A 42 -10.75 -11.97 -5.21
CA GLU A 42 -10.97 -11.86 -3.78
C GLU A 42 -9.72 -11.32 -3.10
N SER A 43 -9.89 -10.37 -2.20
CA SER A 43 -8.77 -9.78 -1.47
C SER A 43 -8.18 -10.74 -0.44
N GLY A 44 -6.97 -10.42 0.02
CA GLY A 44 -6.48 -10.88 1.32
C GLY A 44 -7.33 -10.32 2.48
N ALA A 45 -6.99 -10.68 3.72
CA ALA A 45 -7.58 -10.09 4.92
C ALA A 45 -7.04 -8.67 5.15
N ILE A 46 -7.94 -7.71 5.27
CA ILE A 46 -7.66 -6.31 5.57
C ILE A 46 -7.90 -6.11 7.06
N HIS A 47 -6.81 -6.03 7.83
CA HIS A 47 -6.84 -5.92 9.27
C HIS A 47 -7.03 -4.46 9.71
N HIS A 48 -7.79 -4.25 10.77
CA HIS A 48 -7.96 -2.96 11.41
C HIS A 48 -7.82 -3.11 12.93
N VAL A 49 -6.77 -2.50 13.50
CA VAL A 49 -6.52 -2.49 14.94
C VAL A 49 -6.46 -1.06 15.45
N THR A 50 -7.18 -0.77 16.53
CA THR A 50 -7.12 0.53 17.19
C THR A 50 -6.28 0.42 18.45
N ILE A 51 -5.16 1.15 18.51
CA ILE A 51 -4.29 1.25 19.68
C ILE A 51 -4.58 2.54 20.47
N GLY A 52 -4.42 2.46 21.80
CA GLY A 52 -4.52 3.59 22.71
C GLY A 52 -5.46 3.36 23.90
N PRO A 53 -5.68 4.40 24.73
CA PRO A 53 -5.20 5.79 24.57
C PRO A 53 -3.67 5.91 24.60
N LEU A 54 -3.11 6.80 23.78
CA LEU A 54 -1.66 7.03 23.67
C LEU A 54 -1.28 8.37 24.29
N ALA A 55 -0.09 8.47 24.87
CA ALA A 55 0.42 9.74 25.39
C ALA A 55 0.69 10.73 24.24
N PRO A 56 0.36 12.03 24.42
CA PRO A 56 0.64 13.05 23.42
C PRO A 56 2.15 13.27 23.26
N SER A 57 2.58 13.63 22.05
CA SER A 57 4.00 13.91 21.73
C SER A 57 4.97 12.76 22.05
N THR A 58 4.47 11.52 22.11
CA THR A 58 5.28 10.32 22.36
C THR A 58 5.39 9.47 21.10
N THR A 59 6.60 9.06 20.77
CA THR A 59 6.85 8.10 19.69
C THR A 59 6.56 6.69 20.20
N TYR A 60 5.68 5.97 19.49
CA TYR A 60 5.40 4.56 19.74
C TYR A 60 5.95 3.72 18.59
N HIS A 61 6.60 2.62 18.95
CA HIS A 61 6.98 1.54 18.04
C HIS A 61 5.97 0.41 18.15
N TYR A 62 5.70 -0.27 17.04
CA TYR A 62 4.80 -1.40 17.01
C TYR A 62 5.32 -2.54 16.14
N ARG A 63 4.80 -3.74 16.37
CA ARG A 63 4.97 -4.91 15.50
C ARG A 63 3.68 -5.71 15.41
N PHE A 64 3.62 -6.57 14.40
CA PHE A 64 2.55 -7.54 14.22
C PHE A 64 2.96 -8.86 14.89
N LEU A 65 2.00 -9.59 15.46
CA LEU A 65 2.28 -10.81 16.24
C LEU A 65 2.79 -11.99 15.40
N GLU A 66 2.47 -12.02 14.11
CA GLU A 66 2.97 -13.03 13.19
C GLU A 66 3.96 -12.39 12.21
N ASP A 67 4.98 -13.16 11.80
CA ASP A 67 5.94 -12.84 10.74
C ASP A 67 5.23 -12.80 9.37
N HIS A 68 4.25 -11.91 9.26
CA HIS A 68 3.51 -11.66 8.05
C HIS A 68 4.48 -11.08 7.03
N LYS A 69 4.76 -11.89 6.00
CA LYS A 69 5.58 -11.50 4.85
C LYS A 69 5.11 -10.20 4.21
N SER A 70 3.86 -9.77 4.40
CA SER A 70 3.30 -8.54 3.84
C SER A 70 3.14 -7.39 4.84
N ALA A 71 3.31 -7.60 6.15
CA ALA A 71 3.05 -6.55 7.12
C ALA A 71 4.14 -5.45 7.14
N HIS A 72 5.34 -5.75 6.63
CA HIS A 72 6.36 -4.74 6.36
C HIS A 72 5.93 -3.72 5.28
N LEU A 73 4.92 -4.04 4.46
CA LEU A 73 4.34 -3.11 3.48
C LEU A 73 3.46 -2.04 4.16
N SER A 74 3.15 -2.20 5.45
CA SER A 74 2.35 -1.26 6.21
C SER A 74 3.23 -0.25 6.92
N VAL A 75 3.34 0.93 6.33
CA VAL A 75 4.06 2.07 6.91
C VAL A 75 3.06 2.91 7.70
N PHE A 76 3.24 3.03 9.02
CA PHE A 76 2.56 4.06 9.78
C PHE A 76 3.04 5.42 9.29
N GLN A 77 2.08 6.24 8.85
CA GLN A 77 2.33 7.65 8.58
C GLN A 77 1.47 8.49 9.51
N GLU A 78 2.01 9.64 9.90
CA GLU A 78 1.28 10.68 10.60
C GLU A 78 0.02 11.06 9.81
N ALA A 79 -1.11 11.20 10.50
CA ALA A 79 -2.34 11.68 9.88
C ALA A 79 -2.11 13.12 9.37
N SER A 80 -1.76 13.23 8.10
CA SER A 80 -1.54 14.49 7.41
C SER A 80 -2.58 14.61 6.30
N PHE A 81 -3.18 15.79 6.19
CA PHE A 81 -4.13 16.07 5.12
C PHE A 81 -3.34 16.23 3.81
N GLY A 82 -3.79 15.56 2.76
CA GLY A 82 -3.06 15.51 1.50
C GLY A 82 -3.88 14.87 0.39
N HIS A 83 -3.24 14.65 -0.76
CA HIS A 83 -3.85 13.97 -1.89
C HIS A 83 -2.82 13.16 -2.68
N GLY A 84 -3.28 12.05 -3.26
CA GLY A 84 -2.48 11.23 -4.16
C GLY A 84 -2.64 11.70 -5.61
N ARG A 85 -1.54 11.79 -6.35
CA ARG A 85 -1.53 12.03 -7.80
C ARG A 85 -0.90 10.86 -8.52
N LEU A 86 -1.71 10.17 -9.34
CA LEU A 86 -1.25 9.14 -10.27
C LEU A 86 -0.99 9.77 -11.64
N ARG A 87 0.20 9.53 -12.21
CA ARG A 87 0.55 9.93 -13.58
C ARG A 87 0.98 8.70 -14.36
N ILE A 88 0.33 8.44 -15.49
CA ILE A 88 0.79 7.46 -16.48
C ILE A 88 1.96 8.08 -17.23
N VAL A 89 3.10 7.39 -17.26
CA VAL A 89 4.33 7.87 -17.92
C VAL A 89 4.41 7.29 -19.32
N ASP A 90 4.17 5.99 -19.47
CA ASP A 90 4.06 5.28 -20.75
C ASP A 90 3.15 4.04 -20.62
N GLU A 91 3.16 3.15 -21.61
CA GLU A 91 2.36 1.92 -21.63
C GLU A 91 2.68 0.96 -20.49
N THR A 92 3.88 1.08 -19.91
CA THR A 92 4.42 0.14 -18.93
C THR A 92 4.70 0.76 -17.57
N SER A 93 4.69 2.08 -17.45
CA SER A 93 5.07 2.76 -16.22
C SER A 93 4.09 3.84 -15.82
N ALA A 94 3.84 3.90 -14.51
CA ALA A 94 3.14 5.00 -13.88
C ALA A 94 3.87 5.40 -12.61
N VAL A 95 3.69 6.65 -12.19
CA VAL A 95 4.21 7.15 -10.92
C VAL A 95 3.06 7.65 -10.07
N TRP A 96 3.00 7.18 -8.83
CA TRP A 96 2.10 7.68 -7.80
C TRP A 96 2.88 8.55 -6.83
N THR A 97 2.35 9.75 -6.54
CA THR A 97 2.96 10.69 -5.59
C THR A 97 1.94 11.09 -4.53
N TRP A 98 2.36 11.15 -3.26
CA TRP A 98 1.55 11.70 -2.17
C TRP A 98 1.99 13.14 -1.87
N HIS A 99 1.03 14.07 -1.87
CA HIS A 99 1.27 15.49 -1.60
C HIS A 99 0.63 15.88 -0.27
N ARG A 100 1.39 16.47 0.66
CA ARG A 100 0.84 17.08 1.89
C ARG A 100 0.31 18.48 1.59
N ASN A 101 -0.77 18.86 2.27
CA ASN A 101 -1.39 20.19 2.19
C ASN A 101 -1.08 21.08 3.41
N ASP A 102 -0.05 20.77 4.19
CA ASP A 102 0.26 21.50 5.43
C ASP A 102 0.91 22.88 5.18
N ASP A 103 1.46 23.13 3.99
CA ASP A 103 2.14 24.38 3.60
C ASP A 103 1.34 25.15 2.52
N GLU A 104 1.70 26.41 2.22
CA GLU A 104 1.07 27.24 1.17
C GLU A 104 1.06 26.56 -0.22
N TYR A 105 1.98 25.61 -0.42
CA TYR A 105 2.09 24.79 -1.63
C TYR A 105 2.12 23.29 -1.28
N ALA A 106 1.44 22.50 -2.12
CA ALA A 106 1.45 21.05 -2.01
C ALA A 106 2.88 20.50 -2.22
N THR A 107 3.38 19.73 -1.24
CA THR A 107 4.74 19.17 -1.26
C THR A 107 4.69 17.66 -1.38
N VAL A 108 5.40 17.09 -2.36
CA VAL A 108 5.56 15.64 -2.52
C VAL A 108 6.33 15.07 -1.32
N ARG A 109 5.78 14.06 -0.66
CA ARG A 109 6.43 13.34 0.43
C ARG A 109 6.84 11.93 0.04
N ASP A 110 5.97 11.24 -0.67
CA ASP A 110 6.21 9.88 -1.12
C ASP A 110 6.07 9.79 -2.64
N GLU A 111 6.88 8.93 -3.23
CA GLU A 111 6.85 8.59 -4.64
C GLU A 111 6.99 7.06 -4.79
N VAL A 112 6.10 6.47 -5.57
CA VAL A 112 6.12 5.04 -5.89
C VAL A 112 6.00 4.87 -7.40
N TRP A 113 6.95 4.16 -7.99
CA TRP A 113 6.88 3.74 -9.39
C TRP A 113 6.14 2.41 -9.50
N LEU A 114 5.20 2.36 -10.43
CA LEU A 114 4.38 1.21 -10.73
C LEU A 114 4.75 0.71 -12.12
N GLU A 115 5.09 -0.57 -12.19
CA GLU A 115 5.43 -1.24 -13.44
C GLU A 115 4.31 -2.20 -13.84
N SER A 116 3.97 -2.17 -15.13
CA SER A 116 2.99 -3.08 -15.70
C SER A 116 3.58 -4.49 -15.76
N LEU A 117 2.83 -5.45 -15.21
CA LEU A 117 3.15 -6.89 -15.34
C LEU A 117 2.54 -7.51 -16.60
N ALA A 118 1.87 -6.72 -17.44
CA ALA A 118 1.28 -7.23 -18.68
C ALA A 118 2.37 -7.60 -19.68
N SER A 119 2.29 -8.79 -20.28
CA SER A 119 3.20 -9.20 -21.34
C SER A 119 3.11 -8.22 -22.53
N PRO A 120 4.23 -7.80 -23.13
CA PRO A 120 4.20 -6.91 -24.28
C PRO A 120 3.39 -7.54 -25.41
N LYS A 121 2.48 -6.77 -25.99
CA LYS A 121 1.74 -7.18 -27.19
C LYS A 121 2.74 -7.29 -28.34
N LEU A 122 2.98 -8.50 -28.84
CA LEU A 122 3.68 -8.69 -30.10
C LEU A 122 2.88 -8.04 -31.22
N SER A 123 3.33 -6.87 -31.71
CA SER A 123 2.81 -6.33 -32.96
C SER A 123 3.39 -7.16 -34.11
N MET A 124 2.55 -7.95 -34.77
CA MET A 124 2.90 -8.51 -36.08
C MET A 124 3.06 -7.36 -37.07
N ALA A 125 4.29 -7.10 -37.51
CA ALA A 125 4.54 -6.21 -38.63
C ALA A 125 3.92 -6.84 -39.89
N ALA A 126 2.90 -6.19 -40.44
CA ALA A 126 2.38 -6.53 -41.76
C ALA A 126 3.39 -6.06 -42.82
N THR A 127 4.15 -6.99 -43.38
CA THR A 127 4.96 -6.74 -44.57
C THR A 127 4.03 -6.47 -45.75
N SER A 128 3.87 -5.21 -46.16
CA SER A 128 3.23 -4.89 -47.44
C SER A 128 4.20 -5.26 -48.57
N ARG A 129 3.84 -6.27 -49.37
CA ARG A 129 4.48 -6.51 -50.67
C ARG A 129 3.70 -5.67 -51.70
N HIS A 130 4.34 -4.62 -52.20
CA HIS A 130 3.95 -3.94 -53.42
C HIS A 130 4.39 -4.83 -54.59
N ASP A 131 3.45 -5.35 -55.36
CA ASP A 131 3.70 -5.82 -56.72
C ASP A 131 2.81 -4.97 -57.65
N GLU A 132 3.45 -4.14 -58.48
CA GLU A 132 2.82 -3.43 -59.59
C GLU A 132 2.40 -4.41 -60.69
N GLU A 133 1.24 -4.14 -61.27
CA GLU A 133 0.71 -4.80 -62.46
C GLU A 133 0.93 -3.86 -63.68
N LEU A 134 1.45 -4.46 -64.77
CA LEU A 134 1.67 -3.98 -66.16
C LEU A 134 3.03 -3.37 -66.52
#